data_AF-E2CCG4-F1
#
_entry.id   AF-E2CCG4-F1
#
_cell.length_a   1.000
_cell.length_b   1.000
_cell.length_c   1.000
_cell.angle_alpha   90.00
_cell.angle_beta   90.00
_cell.angle_gamma   90.00
#
_symmetry.space_group_name_H-M   'P 1'
#
loop_
_entity.id
_entity.type
_entity.pdbx_description
1 polymer ?
#
loop_
_entity_poly.entity_id
_entity_poly.type
_entity_poly.pdbx_seq_one_letter_code
_entity_poly.pdbx_strand_id
1 'polypeptide(L)'
;MIENVILWATSIINPIAGTVMIFALFQNEWLRTAPLWHRFGMILSAVGLYGQTARNYLTITTGVPPRDIEMPWWVLKDFGLAFLAFYFLFLCLKKRRIR
;
A
#
# COMPACT_ATOMS: atom_id res chain seq x y z
N MET A 1 3.51 -23.96 -9.54
CA MET A 1 4.65 -23.78 -8.60
C MET A 1 5.02 -22.31 -8.44
N ILE A 2 5.20 -21.55 -9.53
CA ILE A 2 5.56 -20.11 -9.49
C ILE A 2 4.50 -19.26 -8.77
N GLU A 3 3.21 -19.50 -9.04
CA GLU A 3 2.10 -18.75 -8.41
C GLU A 3 2.09 -18.87 -6.89
N ASN A 4 2.31 -20.08 -6.35
CA ASN A 4 2.39 -20.30 -4.92
C ASN A 4 3.58 -19.55 -4.30
N VAL A 5 4.72 -19.50 -4.98
CA VAL A 5 5.89 -18.73 -4.54
C VAL A 5 5.57 -17.24 -4.48
N ILE A 6 4.86 -16.71 -5.48
CA ILE A 6 4.44 -15.31 -5.52
C ILE A 6 3.44 -15.00 -4.39
N LEU A 7 2.47 -15.88 -4.14
CA LEU A 7 1.49 -15.71 -3.05
C LEU A 7 2.16 -15.70 -1.66
N TRP A 8 3.14 -16.58 -1.44
CA TRP A 8 3.92 -16.60 -0.19
C TRP A 8 4.79 -15.35 -0.05
N ALA A 9 5.53 -14.98 -1.10
CA ALA A 9 6.39 -13.80 -1.08
C ALA A 9 5.58 -12.52 -0.79
N THR A 10 4.45 -12.33 -1.47
CA THR A 10 3.59 -11.17 -1.27
C THR A 10 2.91 -11.17 0.10
N SER A 11 2.54 -12.34 0.64
CA SER A 11 1.99 -12.45 2.01
C SER A 11 2.98 -12.02 3.09
N ILE A 12 4.29 -12.12 2.85
CA ILE A 12 5.33 -11.70 3.79
C ILE A 12 5.72 -10.24 3.57
N ILE A 13 5.91 -9.82 2.32
CA ILE A 13 6.41 -8.48 1.98
C ILE A 13 5.35 -7.40 2.27
N ASN A 14 4.09 -7.64 1.92
CA ASN A 14 3.02 -6.66 2.06
C ASN A 14 2.80 -6.17 3.51
N PRO A 15 2.72 -7.02 4.55
CA PRO A 15 2.54 -6.54 5.92
C PRO A 15 3.79 -5.83 6.45
N ILE A 16 4.99 -6.25 6.02
CA ILE A 16 6.23 -5.54 6.35
C ILE A 16 6.19 -4.12 5.77
N ALA A 17 5.88 -4.01 4.47
CA ALA A 17 5.75 -2.71 3.80
C ALA A 17 4.68 -1.83 4.46
N GLY A 18 3.50 -2.39 4.76
CA GLY A 18 2.43 -1.67 5.45
C GLY A 18 2.86 -1.17 6.84
N THR A 19 3.57 -2.00 7.61
CA THR A 19 4.11 -1.62 8.92
C THR A 19 5.13 -0.49 8.81
N VAL A 20 6.05 -0.58 7.83
CA VAL A 20 7.06 0.45 7.58
C VAL A 20 6.40 1.78 7.20
N MET A 21 5.36 1.77 6.36
CA MET A 21 4.64 2.99 5.98
C MET A 21 3.97 3.66 7.19
N ILE A 22 3.30 2.88 8.04
CA ILE A 22 2.67 3.38 9.27
C ILE A 22 3.74 3.92 10.22
N PHE A 23 4.80 3.18 10.46
CA PHE A 23 5.89 3.59 11.34
C PHE A 23 6.56 4.88 10.84
N ALA A 24 6.82 4.99 9.54
CA ALA A 24 7.37 6.19 8.92
C ALA A 24 6.46 7.41 9.10
N LEU A 25 5.13 7.23 9.05
CA LEU A 25 4.17 8.30 9.30
C LEU A 25 4.27 8.87 10.73
N PHE A 26 4.55 8.02 11.73
CA PHE A 26 4.63 8.43 13.13
C PHE A 26 6.01 8.98 13.52
N GLN A 27 7.08 8.38 13.00
CA GLN A 27 8.45 8.72 13.40
C GLN A 27 9.05 9.89 12.62
N ASN A 28 8.66 10.06 11.35
CA ASN A 28 9.28 11.07 10.51
C ASN A 28 8.48 12.39 10.57
N GLU A 29 9.07 13.43 11.18
CA GLU A 29 8.45 14.75 11.30
C GLU A 29 8.08 15.37 9.94
N TRP A 30 8.87 15.09 8.89
CA TRP A 30 8.56 15.52 7.52
C TRP A 30 7.28 14.88 6.97
N LEU A 31 7.07 13.59 7.24
CA LEU A 31 5.86 12.88 6.80
C LEU A 31 4.65 13.28 7.66
N ARG A 32 4.88 13.65 8.92
CA ARG A 32 3.83 14.13 9.82
C ARG A 32 3.33 15.53 9.44
N THR A 33 4.21 16.38 8.92
CA THR A 33 3.90 17.72 8.40
C THR A 33 3.42 17.73 6.94
N ALA A 34 3.52 16.59 6.25
CA ALA A 34 3.00 16.45 4.89
C ALA A 34 1.48 16.73 4.80
N PRO A 35 0.98 17.17 3.62
CA PRO A 35 -0.44 17.44 3.42
C PRO A 35 -1.30 16.23 3.78
N LEU A 36 -2.51 16.49 4.31
CA LEU A 36 -3.44 15.46 4.78
C LEU A 36 -3.70 14.38 3.72
N TRP A 37 -3.84 14.76 2.45
CA TRP A 37 -4.05 13.83 1.34
C TRP A 37 -2.89 12.84 1.14
N HIS A 38 -1.64 13.25 1.37
CA HIS A 38 -0.48 12.36 1.28
C HIS A 38 -0.48 11.34 2.44
N ARG A 39 -0.75 11.81 3.66
CA ARG A 39 -0.85 10.95 4.84
C ARG A 39 -2.00 9.95 4.71
N PHE A 40 -3.14 10.41 4.18
CA PHE A 40 -4.26 9.55 3.85
C PHE A 40 -3.87 8.50 2.81
N GLY A 41 -3.17 8.87 1.74
CA GLY A 41 -2.64 7.95 0.75
C GLY A 41 -1.71 6.87 1.34
N MET A 42 -0.86 7.23 2.32
CA MET A 42 -0.02 6.25 3.02
C MET A 42 -0.82 5.27 3.87
N ILE A 43 -1.80 5.75 4.62
CA ILE A 43 -2.68 4.87 5.43
C ILE A 43 -3.50 3.95 4.52
N LEU A 44 -4.08 4.49 3.44
CA LEU A 44 -4.86 3.72 2.47
C LEU A 44 -4.03 2.62 1.82
N SER A 45 -2.78 2.94 1.44
CA SER A 45 -1.82 1.98 0.91
C SER A 45 -1.52 0.86 1.92
N ALA A 46 -1.24 1.22 3.18
CA ALA A 46 -0.94 0.26 4.23
C ALA A 46 -2.12 -0.69 4.48
N VAL A 47 -3.34 -0.15 4.61
CA VAL A 47 -4.57 -0.95 4.78
C VAL A 47 -4.77 -1.89 3.58
N GLY A 48 -4.58 -1.39 2.35
CA GLY A 48 -4.67 -2.22 1.15
C GLY A 48 -3.63 -3.34 1.09
N LEU A 49 -2.41 -3.10 1.57
CA LEU A 49 -1.37 -4.13 1.69
C LEU A 49 -1.77 -5.23 2.68
N TYR A 50 -2.33 -4.87 3.85
CA TYR A 50 -2.87 -5.86 4.78
C TYR A 50 -4.08 -6.60 4.18
N GLY A 51 -4.95 -5.91 3.45
CA GLY A 51 -6.07 -6.52 2.71
C GLY A 51 -5.61 -7.55 1.69
N GLN A 52 -4.59 -7.23 0.88
CA GLN A 52 -3.99 -8.17 -0.07
C GLN A 52 -3.36 -9.37 0.66
N THR A 53 -2.73 -9.14 1.80
CA THR A 53 -2.12 -10.20 2.62
C THR A 53 -3.16 -11.19 3.11
N ALA A 54 -4.27 -10.69 3.67
CA ALA A 54 -5.37 -11.53 4.12
C ALA A 54 -5.97 -12.34 2.95
N ARG A 55 -6.08 -11.74 1.77
CA ARG A 55 -6.60 -12.39 0.56
C ARG A 55 -5.70 -13.54 0.11
N ASN A 56 -4.39 -13.28 0.08
CA ASN A 56 -3.40 -14.28 -0.28
C ASN A 56 -3.34 -15.41 0.75
N TYR A 57 -3.44 -15.07 2.04
CA TYR A 57 -3.47 -16.06 3.12
C TYR A 57 -4.68 -16.98 3.00
N LEU A 58 -5.88 -16.45 2.73
CA LEU A 58 -7.08 -17.26 2.47
C LEU A 58 -6.90 -18.19 1.27
N THR A 59 -6.27 -17.69 0.19
CA THR A 59 -5.98 -18.50 -1.00
C THR A 59 -5.02 -19.65 -0.67
N ILE A 60 -4.01 -19.40 0.17
CA ILE A 60 -3.03 -20.39 0.61
C ILE A 60 -3.67 -21.47 1.51
N THR A 61 -4.57 -21.09 2.42
CA THR A 61 -5.17 -22.02 3.39
C THR A 61 -6.35 -22.81 2.83
N THR A 62 -7.18 -22.19 1.99
CA THR A 62 -8.38 -22.83 1.42
C THR A 62 -8.16 -23.45 0.04
N GLY A 63 -7.06 -23.08 -0.64
CA GLY A 63 -6.77 -23.50 -2.01
C GLY A 63 -7.65 -22.83 -3.07
N VAL A 64 -8.59 -21.96 -2.68
CA VAL A 64 -9.50 -21.28 -3.59
C VAL A 64 -9.32 -19.75 -3.43
N PRO A 65 -9.04 -19.01 -4.51
CA PRO A 65 -8.94 -17.57 -4.43
C PRO A 65 -10.33 -16.95 -4.19
N PRO A 66 -10.48 -16.06 -3.18
CA PRO A 66 -11.76 -15.39 -2.93
C PRO A 66 -12.10 -14.44 -4.08
N ARG A 67 -13.40 -14.26 -4.35
CA ARG A 67 -13.86 -13.42 -5.46
C ARG A 67 -13.54 -11.95 -5.17
N ASP A 68 -13.24 -11.18 -6.22
CA ASP A 68 -12.90 -9.75 -6.07
C ASP A 68 -13.98 -8.95 -5.35
N ILE A 69 -15.26 -9.32 -5.54
CA ILE A 69 -16.41 -8.65 -4.92
C ILE A 69 -16.53 -8.94 -3.42
N GLU A 70 -16.04 -10.09 -2.96
CA GLU A 70 -16.11 -10.52 -1.56
C GLU A 70 -15.02 -9.85 -0.72
N MET A 71 -13.92 -9.46 -1.36
CA MET A 71 -12.74 -8.95 -0.67
C MET A 71 -12.05 -7.81 -1.45
N PRO A 72 -12.72 -6.64 -1.63
CA PRO A 72 -12.23 -5.55 -2.47
C PRO A 72 -11.11 -4.71 -1.80
N TRP A 73 -10.71 -5.06 -0.58
CA TRP A 73 -9.72 -4.30 0.21
C TRP A 73 -8.38 -4.11 -0.50
N TRP A 74 -8.02 -5.00 -1.43
CA TRP A 74 -6.80 -4.86 -2.23
C TRP A 74 -6.78 -3.57 -3.06
N VAL A 75 -7.93 -3.09 -3.52
CA VAL A 75 -8.07 -1.88 -4.35
C VAL A 75 -7.63 -0.63 -3.60
N LEU A 76 -7.74 -0.62 -2.27
CA LEU A 76 -7.27 0.48 -1.42
C LEU A 76 -5.77 0.71 -1.58
N LYS A 77 -5.00 -0.36 -1.85
CA LYS A 77 -3.57 -0.27 -2.10
C LYS A 77 -3.29 0.61 -3.31
N ASP A 78 -4.00 0.35 -4.39
CA ASP A 78 -3.77 1.02 -5.68
C ASP A 78 -4.22 2.48 -5.63
N PHE A 79 -5.35 2.76 -4.97
CA PHE A 79 -5.74 4.14 -4.69
C PHE A 79 -4.70 4.86 -3.83
N GLY A 80 -4.21 4.22 -2.77
CA GLY A 80 -3.21 4.80 -1.89
C GLY A 80 -1.92 5.13 -2.64
N LEU A 81 -1.43 4.20 -3.45
CA LEU A 81 -0.24 4.39 -4.27
C LEU A 81 -0.43 5.49 -5.32
N ALA A 82 -1.62 5.64 -5.90
CA ALA A 82 -1.94 6.73 -6.82
C ALA A 82 -1.85 8.10 -6.13
N PHE A 83 -2.38 8.25 -4.92
CA PHE A 83 -2.23 9.48 -4.12
C PHE A 83 -0.76 9.80 -3.83
N LEU A 84 0.04 8.79 -3.48
CA LEU A 84 1.46 8.96 -3.22
C LEU A 84 2.23 9.36 -4.47
N ALA A 85 1.99 8.69 -5.59
CA ALA A 85 2.60 9.00 -6.88
C ALA A 85 2.26 10.43 -7.34
N PHE A 86 1.00 10.84 -7.18
CA PHE A 86 0.58 12.20 -7.49
C PHE A 86 1.29 13.24 -6.61
N TYR A 87 1.45 12.98 -5.32
CA TYR A 87 2.20 13.86 -4.43
C TYR A 87 3.66 14.02 -4.84
N PHE A 88 4.36 12.92 -5.16
CA PHE A 88 5.73 12.99 -5.64
C PHE A 88 5.85 13.71 -6.98
N LEU A 89 4.92 13.49 -7.91
CA LEU A 89 4.84 14.21 -9.17
C LEU A 89 4.67 15.72 -8.93
N PHE A 90 3.76 16.10 -8.04
CA PHE A 90 3.55 17.51 -7.66
C PHE A 90 4.81 18.15 -7.09
N LEU A 91 5.54 17.46 -6.21
CA LEU A 91 6.82 17.95 -5.67
C LEU A 91 7.88 18.13 -6.77
N CYS A 92 8.00 17.18 -7.70
CA CYS A 92 8.92 17.27 -8.83
C CYS A 92 8.60 18.47 -9.73
N LEU A 93 7.31 18.69 -10.04
CA LEU A 93 6.86 19.83 -10.85
C LEU A 93 7.10 21.17 -10.12
N LYS A 94 6.81 21.25 -8.82
CA LYS A 94 7.07 22.46 -8.02
C LYS A 94 8.56 22.78 -7.96
N LYS A 95 9.43 21.78 -7.78
CA LYS A 95 10.89 21.97 -7.77
C LYS A 95 11.42 22.48 -9.12
N ARG A 96 10.85 22.03 -10.24
CA ARG A 96 11.20 22.53 -11.58
C ARG A 96 10.74 23.97 -11.84
N ARG A 97 9.67 24.43 -11.19
CA ARG A 97 9.17 25.81 -11.33
C ARG A 97 10.04 26.86 -10.60
N ILE A 98 10.86 26.45 -9.64
CA ILE A 98 11.67 27.34 -8.79
C ILE A 98 13.14 27.42 -9.27
N ARG A 99 13.54 26.57 -10.23
CA ARG A 99 14.80 26.73 -10.98
C ARG A 99 14.54 27.48 -12.27
#